data_AF-A0A7X9DQI0-F1
#
_entry.id   AF-A0A7X9DQI0-F1
#
_cell.length_a   1.000
_cell.length_b   1.000
_cell.length_c   1.000
_cell.angle_alpha   90.00
_cell.angle_beta   90.00
_cell.angle_gamma   90.00
#
_symmetry.space_group_name_H-M   'P 1'
#
loop_
_entity.id
_entity.type
_entity.pdbx_description
1 polymer ?
#
loop_
_entity_poly.entity_id
_entity_poly.type
_entity_poly.pdbx_seq_one_letter_code
_entity_poly.pdbx_strand_id
1 'polypeptide(L)'
;FFAIELRDLVRSNRVNSLLIWYAGHGKFINETGYWIPVDAARDDEFTYYNINSLRAALQSYTNLTHILLVTDACESGPTFYQAMRSAPEIKSCNDWQATKFRSSQVFSSAGYELAVDNSQFTKTFANTLVNNPNSCIPIELIVNKVTQAVVRNNQQKPQFGKIAGLSDENGTFFFILKR
;
A
#
# COMPACT_ATOMS: atom_id res chain seq x y z
N PHE A 1 -0.93 18.07 4.79
CA PHE A 1 -1.40 16.85 5.46
C PHE A 1 -0.27 15.88 5.85
N PHE A 2 0.27 15.05 4.93
CA PHE A 2 1.19 13.94 5.28
C PHE A 2 2.50 14.32 5.99
N ALA A 3 3.08 15.50 5.73
CA ALA A 3 4.37 15.86 6.33
C ALA A 3 4.28 16.33 7.80
N ILE A 4 3.13 16.85 8.22
CA ILE A 4 2.96 17.54 9.51
C ILE A 4 1.78 16.95 10.26
N GLU A 5 0.56 17.20 9.79
CA GLU A 5 -0.68 16.86 10.48
C GLU A 5 -0.81 15.35 10.77
N LEU A 6 -0.68 14.49 9.75
CA LEU A 6 -0.77 13.04 9.95
C LEU A 6 0.38 12.52 10.84
N ARG A 7 1.58 13.07 10.70
CA ARG A 7 2.74 12.70 11.51
C ARG A 7 2.50 13.03 12.98
N ASP A 8 1.94 14.20 13.25
CA ASP A 8 1.65 14.67 14.60
C ASP A 8 0.48 13.88 15.21
N LEU A 9 -0.52 13.49 14.41
CA LEU A 9 -1.57 12.55 14.82
C LEU A 9 -1.01 11.15 15.15
N VAL A 10 -0.12 10.61 14.32
CA VAL A 10 0.55 9.33 14.56
C VAL A 10 1.34 9.35 15.87
N ARG A 11 2.06 10.45 16.14
CA ARG A 11 2.83 10.61 17.38
C ARG A 11 1.95 10.75 18.61
N SER A 12 0.98 11.66 18.57
CA SER A 12 0.09 11.94 19.71
C SER A 12 -0.75 10.74 20.12
N ASN A 13 -1.21 9.94 19.15
CA ASN A 13 -2.00 8.73 19.40
C ASN A 13 -1.15 7.47 19.63
N ARG A 14 0.18 7.58 19.64
CA ARG A 14 1.11 6.45 19.81
C ARG A 14 0.81 5.31 18.83
N VAL A 15 0.55 5.66 17.58
CA VAL A 15 0.30 4.71 16.51
C VAL A 15 1.60 4.00 16.17
N ASN A 16 1.56 2.66 16.12
CA ASN A 16 2.70 1.82 15.73
C ASN A 16 2.59 1.31 14.28
N SER A 17 1.37 1.19 13.76
CA SER A 17 1.11 0.68 12.41
C SER A 17 0.24 1.67 11.64
N LEU A 18 0.68 2.08 10.45
CA LEU A 18 -0.03 3.00 9.58
C LEU A 18 -0.41 2.28 8.29
N LEU A 19 -1.71 2.20 8.02
CA LEU A 19 -2.26 1.85 6.71
C LEU A 19 -2.67 3.14 6.01
N ILE A 20 -2.15 3.36 4.81
CA ILE A 20 -2.63 4.39 3.88
C ILE A 20 -3.34 3.66 2.75
N TRP A 21 -4.59 4.03 2.49
CA TRP A 21 -5.36 3.51 1.36
C TRP A 21 -5.72 4.65 0.42
N TYR A 22 -5.36 4.52 -0.84
CA TYR A 22 -5.79 5.42 -1.90
C TYR A 22 -6.54 4.63 -2.98
N ALA A 23 -7.70 5.11 -3.39
CA ALA A 23 -8.46 4.55 -4.49
C ALA A 23 -9.01 5.70 -5.34
N GLY A 24 -8.78 5.64 -6.65
CA GLY A 24 -9.18 6.70 -7.55
C GLY A 24 -8.32 6.75 -8.80
N HIS A 25 -8.30 7.91 -9.46
CA HIS A 25 -7.45 8.09 -10.63
C HIS A 25 -5.99 8.31 -10.23
N GLY A 26 -5.10 7.81 -11.07
CA GLY A 26 -3.69 8.09 -11.01
C GLY A 26 -3.15 8.35 -12.41
N LYS A 27 -2.00 9.01 -12.49
CA LYS A 27 -1.35 9.35 -13.75
C LYS A 27 0.15 9.13 -13.61
N PHE A 28 0.76 8.58 -14.64
CA PHE A 28 2.20 8.40 -14.70
C PHE A 28 2.76 9.34 -15.77
N ILE A 29 3.58 10.31 -15.34
CA ILE A 29 4.18 11.32 -16.21
C ILE A 29 5.67 11.39 -15.88
N ASN A 30 6.55 11.34 -16.88
CA ASN A 30 7.99 11.54 -16.72
C ASN A 30 8.59 10.73 -15.56
N GLU A 31 8.30 9.42 -15.52
CA GLU A 31 8.79 8.49 -14.48
C GLU A 31 8.27 8.74 -13.05
N THR A 32 7.28 9.62 -12.92
CA THR A 32 6.67 9.98 -11.65
C THR A 32 5.20 9.58 -11.63
N GLY A 33 4.81 8.87 -10.58
CA GLY A 33 3.41 8.56 -10.30
C GLY A 33 2.70 9.69 -9.56
N TYR A 34 1.45 9.92 -9.93
CA TYR A 34 0.60 10.93 -9.35
C TYR A 34 -0.74 10.33 -8.95
N TRP A 35 -1.24 10.74 -7.79
CA TRP A 35 -2.65 10.63 -7.45
C TRP A 35 -3.38 11.88 -7.92
N ILE A 36 -4.63 11.72 -8.37
CA ILE A 36 -5.48 12.82 -8.82
C ILE A 36 -6.54 13.11 -7.76
N PRO A 37 -6.33 14.13 -6.90
CA PRO A 37 -7.36 14.63 -5.99
C PRO A 37 -8.64 15.07 -6.70
N VAL A 38 -9.74 15.13 -5.94
CA VAL A 38 -11.05 15.55 -6.46
C VAL A 38 -11.09 17.00 -6.95
N ASP A 39 -10.19 17.84 -6.43
CA ASP A 39 -10.01 19.25 -6.78
C ASP A 39 -8.90 19.48 -7.83
N ALA A 40 -8.31 18.41 -8.36
CA ALA A 40 -7.32 18.52 -9.42
C ALA A 40 -7.95 18.94 -10.76
N ALA A 41 -7.24 19.78 -11.52
CA ALA A 41 -7.62 20.17 -12.86
C ALA A 41 -7.09 19.15 -13.90
N ARG A 42 -7.94 18.76 -14.85
CA ARG A 42 -7.65 17.66 -15.80
C ARG A 42 -6.37 17.83 -16.61
N ASP A 43 -5.97 19.07 -16.89
CA ASP A 43 -4.81 19.39 -17.74
C ASP A 43 -3.72 20.16 -17.00
N ASP A 44 -3.73 20.14 -15.65
CA ASP A 44 -2.74 20.82 -14.82
C ASP A 44 -2.04 19.83 -13.86
N GLU A 45 -0.85 19.38 -14.25
CA GLU A 45 -0.01 18.47 -13.45
C GLU A 45 0.33 19.03 -12.07
N PHE A 46 0.40 20.36 -11.90
CA PHE A 46 0.72 20.98 -10.61
C PHE A 46 -0.39 20.80 -9.58
N THR A 47 -1.59 20.45 -10.02
CA THR A 47 -2.72 20.11 -9.13
C THR A 47 -2.76 18.63 -8.74
N TYR A 48 -1.91 17.80 -9.35
CA TYR A 48 -1.82 16.39 -8.99
C TYR A 48 -0.92 16.17 -7.78
N TYR A 49 -1.20 15.12 -7.02
CA TYR A 49 -0.40 14.78 -5.86
C TYR A 49 0.74 13.82 -6.25
N ASN A 50 1.96 14.35 -6.24
CA ASN A 50 3.17 13.57 -6.52
C ASN A 50 3.41 12.53 -5.42
N ILE A 51 3.41 11.25 -5.80
CA ILE A 51 3.57 10.16 -4.82
C ILE A 51 4.99 10.11 -4.22
N ASN A 52 6.00 10.66 -4.90
CA ASN A 52 7.34 10.81 -4.32
C ASN A 52 7.35 11.79 -3.13
N SER A 53 6.44 12.77 -3.11
CA SER A 53 6.27 13.66 -1.95
C SER A 53 5.71 12.90 -0.74
N LEU A 54 4.83 11.91 -0.95
CA LEU A 54 4.38 11.02 0.10
C LEU A 54 5.55 10.20 0.66
N ARG A 55 6.34 9.58 -0.22
CA ARG A 55 7.53 8.81 0.17
C ARG A 55 8.47 9.64 1.04
N ALA A 56 8.80 10.86 0.59
CA ALA A 56 9.66 11.78 1.34
C ALA A 56 9.06 12.17 2.70
N ALA A 57 7.75 12.43 2.76
CA ALA A 57 7.07 12.71 4.02
C ALA A 57 7.16 11.53 5.00
N LEU A 58 6.94 10.30 4.51
CA LEU A 58 6.97 9.08 5.31
C LEU A 58 8.36 8.76 5.91
N GLN A 59 9.45 9.24 5.31
CA GLN A 59 10.79 9.10 5.90
C GLN A 59 10.91 9.74 7.29
N SER A 60 10.08 10.75 7.60
CA SER A 60 10.06 11.40 8.92
C SER A 60 9.32 10.62 10.01
N TYR A 61 8.67 9.50 9.66
CA TYR A 61 7.83 8.71 10.56
C TYR A 61 8.66 7.65 11.30
N THR A 62 9.55 8.11 12.17
CA THR A 62 10.53 7.26 12.84
C THR A 62 9.96 6.35 13.94
N ASN A 63 8.74 6.61 14.40
CA ASN A 63 8.08 5.86 15.48
C ASN A 63 7.14 4.74 15.01
N LEU A 64 6.95 4.57 13.70
CA LEU A 64 6.16 3.49 13.14
C LEU A 64 6.99 2.20 13.04
N THR A 65 6.37 1.08 13.41
CA THR A 65 6.87 -0.27 13.15
C THR A 65 6.45 -0.73 11.76
N HIS A 66 5.17 -0.58 11.41
CA HIS A 66 4.65 -1.07 10.14
C HIS A 66 3.99 0.04 9.34
N ILE A 67 4.39 0.21 8.09
CA ILE A 67 3.75 1.07 7.10
C ILE A 67 3.28 0.18 5.97
N LEU A 68 1.99 0.27 5.64
CA LEU A 68 1.42 -0.35 4.47
C LEU A 68 0.72 0.72 3.64
N LEU A 69 1.17 0.90 2.40
CA LEU A 69 0.44 1.67 1.40
C LEU A 69 -0.33 0.72 0.50
N VAL A 70 -1.64 0.93 0.36
CA VAL A 70 -2.46 0.25 -0.64
C VAL A 70 -2.98 1.28 -1.63
N THR A 71 -2.70 1.08 -2.91
CA THR A 71 -3.09 2.01 -3.98
C THR A 71 -3.89 1.27 -5.06
N ASP A 72 -5.17 1.62 -5.17
CA ASP A 72 -6.06 1.18 -6.22
C ASP A 72 -6.26 2.30 -7.25
N ALA A 73 -5.19 2.58 -7.98
CA ALA A 73 -5.11 3.67 -8.95
C ALA A 73 -4.05 3.34 -10.02
N CYS A 74 -4.17 3.94 -11.20
CA CYS A 74 -3.14 3.82 -12.24
C CYS A 74 -1.80 4.37 -11.79
N GLU A 75 -0.76 3.66 -12.21
CA GLU A 75 0.61 3.58 -11.72
C GLU A 75 1.22 4.71 -10.86
N SER A 76 1.90 4.29 -9.78
CA SER A 76 2.80 5.09 -8.94
C SER A 76 4.25 5.19 -9.46
N GLY A 77 4.56 4.54 -10.58
CA GLY A 77 5.89 4.46 -11.19
C GLY A 77 6.88 3.53 -10.48
N PRO A 78 7.93 3.05 -11.18
CA PRO A 78 8.99 2.21 -10.59
C PRO A 78 9.83 2.96 -9.55
N THR A 79 9.76 4.29 -9.53
CA THR A 79 10.49 5.13 -8.58
C THR A 79 9.95 5.02 -7.16
N PHE A 80 8.67 4.67 -6.98
CA PHE A 80 8.05 4.63 -5.66
C PHE A 80 8.32 3.33 -4.90
N TYR A 81 8.42 2.18 -5.58
CA TYR A 81 8.52 0.88 -4.93
C TYR A 81 9.64 0.00 -5.48
N GLN A 82 10.25 -0.80 -4.61
CA GLN A 82 11.22 -1.83 -4.95
C GLN A 82 10.49 -3.15 -5.12
N ALA A 83 10.41 -3.62 -6.37
CA ALA A 83 9.79 -4.89 -6.69
C ALA A 83 10.52 -6.04 -5.98
N MET A 84 9.75 -6.95 -5.39
CA MET A 84 10.30 -8.18 -4.83
C MET A 84 10.65 -9.14 -5.96
N ARG A 85 11.87 -9.70 -5.94
CA ARG A 85 12.35 -10.66 -6.96
C ARG A 85 11.70 -12.04 -6.85
N SER A 86 11.03 -12.32 -5.73
CA SER A 86 10.44 -13.61 -5.39
C SER A 86 9.01 -13.41 -4.88
N ALA A 87 8.20 -14.47 -4.96
CA ALA A 87 6.89 -14.47 -4.32
C ALA A 87 7.03 -14.13 -2.82
N PRO A 88 6.12 -13.31 -2.26
CA PRO A 88 6.21 -12.93 -0.86
C PRO A 88 6.02 -14.16 0.05
N GLU A 89 6.93 -14.34 1.00
CA GLU A 89 6.85 -15.36 2.03
C GLU A 89 5.70 -15.02 2.99
N ILE A 90 4.74 -15.92 3.16
CA ILE A 90 3.62 -15.71 4.09
C ILE A 90 4.12 -15.82 5.53
N LYS A 91 4.14 -14.71 6.27
CA LYS A 91 4.55 -14.68 7.67
C LYS A 91 3.48 -15.24 8.59
N SER A 92 3.90 -15.94 9.63
CA SER A 92 3.00 -16.45 10.67
C SER A 92 2.58 -15.34 11.63
N CYS A 93 1.33 -15.33 12.06
CA CYS A 93 0.85 -14.42 13.11
C CYS A 93 1.53 -14.64 14.48
N ASN A 94 2.18 -15.79 14.68
CA ASN A 94 2.95 -16.09 15.90
C ASN A 94 4.44 -15.75 15.75
N ASP A 95 4.87 -15.21 14.60
CA ASP A 95 6.24 -14.79 14.37
C ASP A 95 6.50 -13.45 15.08
N TRP A 96 7.13 -13.54 16.26
CA TRP A 96 7.45 -12.36 17.06
C TRP A 96 8.37 -11.39 16.31
N GLN A 97 9.30 -11.88 15.47
CA GLN A 97 10.22 -11.03 14.72
C GLN A 97 9.43 -10.23 13.69
N ALA A 98 8.55 -10.90 12.95
CA ALA A 98 7.71 -10.24 11.94
C ALA A 98 6.80 -9.15 12.54
N THR A 99 6.39 -9.29 13.80
CA THR A 99 5.56 -8.30 14.53
C THR A 99 6.34 -7.13 15.14
N LYS A 100 7.68 -7.23 15.24
CA LYS A 100 8.52 -6.22 15.92
C LYS A 100 9.45 -5.49 14.98
N PHE A 101 9.91 -6.17 13.94
CA PHE A 101 10.82 -5.60 12.95
C PHE A 101 10.05 -4.68 12.02
N ARG A 102 10.73 -3.64 11.56
CA ARG A 102 10.08 -2.64 10.71
C ARG A 102 9.65 -3.24 9.38
N SER A 103 8.51 -2.79 8.87
CA SER A 103 8.10 -3.05 7.49
C SER A 103 7.58 -1.78 6.84
N SER A 104 7.96 -1.58 5.57
CA SER A 104 7.49 -0.47 4.74
C SER A 104 7.04 -1.03 3.40
N GLN A 105 5.81 -1.50 3.35
CA GLN A 105 5.27 -2.30 2.25
C GLN A 105 4.27 -1.49 1.42
N VAL A 106 4.15 -1.84 0.14
CA VAL A 106 3.18 -1.24 -0.78
C VAL A 106 2.51 -2.31 -1.64
N PHE A 107 1.20 -2.19 -1.81
CA PHE A 107 0.38 -3.06 -2.66
C PHE A 107 -0.44 -2.22 -3.66
N SER A 108 -0.15 -2.36 -4.95
CA SER A 108 -0.82 -1.64 -6.04
C SER A 108 -1.72 -2.56 -6.85
N SER A 109 -2.88 -2.05 -7.31
CA SER A 109 -3.81 -2.80 -8.17
C SER A 109 -3.33 -2.97 -9.61
N ALA A 110 -2.54 -2.02 -10.11
CA ALA A 110 -1.96 -2.05 -11.44
C ALA A 110 -0.44 -1.82 -11.44
N GLY A 111 0.26 -2.45 -12.38
CA GLY A 111 1.52 -1.93 -12.90
C GLY A 111 1.21 -0.84 -13.93
N TYR A 112 1.47 -1.11 -15.22
CA TYR A 112 1.22 -0.15 -16.30
C TYR A 112 -0.24 -0.08 -16.79
N GLU A 113 -1.15 -0.91 -16.27
CA GLU A 113 -2.52 -1.02 -16.79
C GLU A 113 -3.54 -0.04 -16.14
N LEU A 114 -4.60 0.26 -16.90
CA LEU A 114 -5.95 0.67 -16.47
C LEU A 114 -6.40 0.21 -15.07
N ALA A 115 -6.65 1.10 -14.09
CA ALA A 115 -7.54 0.81 -12.97
C ALA A 115 -8.98 0.67 -13.49
N VAL A 116 -9.71 -0.34 -13.02
CA VAL A 116 -11.04 -0.71 -13.52
C VAL A 116 -12.13 -0.32 -12.51
N ASP A 117 -13.23 0.26 -13.00
CA ASP A 117 -14.43 0.52 -12.19
C ASP A 117 -14.98 -0.80 -11.60
N ASN A 118 -15.49 -0.76 -10.36
CA ASN A 118 -15.80 -1.98 -9.57
C ASN A 118 -14.57 -2.90 -9.37
N SER A 119 -13.47 -2.28 -8.95
CA SER A 119 -12.17 -2.92 -8.71
C SER A 119 -12.27 -4.28 -8.02
N GLN A 120 -11.91 -5.33 -8.78
CA GLN A 120 -11.76 -6.68 -8.25
C GLN A 120 -10.65 -6.75 -7.20
N PHE A 121 -9.66 -5.85 -7.30
CA PHE A 121 -8.61 -5.69 -6.30
C PHE A 121 -9.20 -5.31 -4.95
N THR A 122 -9.92 -4.20 -4.89
CA THR A 122 -10.54 -3.69 -3.65
C THR A 122 -11.59 -4.67 -3.12
N LYS A 123 -12.44 -5.20 -4.00
CA LYS A 123 -13.46 -6.20 -3.64
C LYS A 123 -12.83 -7.44 -3.00
N THR A 124 -11.77 -7.97 -3.60
CA THR A 124 -11.11 -9.18 -3.08
C THR A 124 -10.34 -8.90 -1.79
N PHE A 125 -9.71 -7.73 -1.66
CA PHE A 125 -9.03 -7.32 -0.44
C PHE A 125 -10.02 -7.26 0.74
N ALA A 126 -11.12 -6.52 0.57
CA ALA A 126 -12.16 -6.39 1.59
C ALA A 126 -12.81 -7.74 1.93
N ASN A 127 -13.18 -8.55 0.91
CA ASN A 127 -13.75 -9.87 1.13
C ASN A 127 -12.79 -10.82 1.87
N THR A 128 -11.49 -10.69 1.64
CA THR A 128 -10.48 -11.49 2.32
C THR A 128 -10.42 -11.15 3.82
N LEU A 129 -10.56 -9.88 4.17
CA LEU A 129 -10.62 -9.43 5.56
C LEU A 129 -11.94 -9.83 6.25
N VAL A 130 -13.08 -9.53 5.62
CA VAL A 130 -14.42 -9.76 6.19
C VAL A 130 -14.70 -11.24 6.42
N ASN A 131 -14.28 -12.10 5.47
CA ASN A 131 -14.52 -13.54 5.55
C ASN A 131 -13.32 -14.31 6.11
N ASN A 132 -12.39 -13.64 6.81
CA ASN A 132 -11.29 -14.34 7.47
C ASN A 132 -11.80 -14.98 8.77
N PRO A 133 -11.77 -16.33 8.91
CA PRO A 133 -12.20 -16.98 10.14
C PRO A 133 -11.18 -16.83 11.29
N ASN A 134 -9.95 -16.42 10.97
CA ASN A 134 -8.86 -16.30 11.92
C ASN A 134 -8.85 -14.91 12.59
N SER A 135 -8.33 -14.83 13.81
CA SER A 135 -8.17 -13.54 14.50
C SER A 135 -7.03 -12.67 13.94
N CYS A 136 -6.20 -13.22 13.07
CA CYS A 136 -5.08 -12.53 12.45
C CYS A 136 -4.89 -13.00 11.00
N ILE A 137 -4.49 -12.07 10.13
CA ILE A 137 -4.10 -12.33 8.75
C ILE A 137 -2.94 -11.42 8.33
N PRO A 138 -1.82 -11.97 7.81
CA PRO A 138 -0.72 -11.19 7.26
C PRO A 138 -1.07 -10.62 5.88
N ILE A 139 -0.49 -9.49 5.51
CA ILE A 139 -0.69 -8.85 4.20
C ILE A 139 -0.33 -9.77 3.04
N GLU A 140 0.69 -10.63 3.16
CA GLU A 140 1.11 -11.54 2.09
C GLU A 140 0.00 -12.54 1.69
N LEU A 141 -0.82 -12.99 2.65
CA LEU A 141 -1.95 -13.85 2.34
C LEU A 141 -3.03 -13.10 1.56
N ILE A 142 -3.27 -11.84 1.90
CA ILE A 142 -4.21 -10.97 1.18
C ILE A 142 -3.70 -10.70 -0.23
N VAL A 143 -2.42 -10.34 -0.37
CA VAL A 143 -1.75 -10.13 -1.66
C VAL A 143 -1.89 -11.36 -2.55
N ASN A 144 -1.66 -12.57 -2.02
CA ASN A 144 -1.81 -13.81 -2.79
C ASN A 144 -3.25 -14.01 -3.29
N LYS A 145 -4.26 -13.84 -2.42
CA LYS A 145 -5.67 -13.98 -2.80
C LYS A 145 -6.11 -12.95 -3.82
N VAL A 146 -5.75 -11.68 -3.61
CA VAL A 146 -6.06 -10.58 -4.51
C VAL A 146 -5.38 -10.78 -5.86
N THR A 147 -4.09 -11.10 -5.88
CA THR A 147 -3.34 -11.37 -7.12
C THR A 147 -3.99 -12.51 -7.91
N GLN A 148 -4.36 -13.61 -7.25
CA GLN A 148 -5.04 -14.73 -7.92
C GLN A 148 -6.40 -14.32 -8.51
N ALA A 149 -7.21 -13.54 -7.79
CA ALA A 149 -8.53 -13.12 -8.26
C ALA A 149 -8.45 -12.13 -9.42
N VAL A 150 -7.54 -11.15 -9.34
CA VAL A 150 -7.37 -10.11 -10.36
C VAL A 150 -6.76 -10.68 -11.64
N VAL A 151 -5.73 -11.53 -11.52
CA VAL A 151 -5.08 -12.17 -12.67
C VAL A 151 -6.01 -13.15 -13.39
N ARG A 152 -6.85 -13.92 -12.67
CA ARG A 152 -7.86 -14.80 -13.28
C ARG A 152 -8.87 -14.05 -14.16
N ASN A 153 -9.14 -12.79 -13.84
CA ASN A 153 -10.05 -11.95 -14.60
C ASN A 153 -9.36 -11.24 -15.78
N ASN A 154 -8.06 -11.46 -16.02
CA ASN A 154 -7.25 -10.82 -17.08
C ASN A 154 -7.32 -9.28 -17.07
N GLN A 155 -7.63 -8.65 -15.94
CA GLN A 155 -7.86 -7.21 -15.87
C GLN A 155 -6.58 -6.41 -15.59
N GLN A 156 -5.75 -6.86 -14.65
CA GLN A 156 -4.59 -6.10 -14.17
C GLN A 156 -3.54 -7.05 -13.56
N LYS A 157 -2.32 -6.56 -13.35
CA LYS A 157 -1.28 -7.29 -12.61
C LYS A 157 -0.89 -6.57 -11.31
N PRO A 158 -1.50 -6.92 -10.16
CA PRO A 158 -1.17 -6.32 -8.88
C PRO A 158 0.32 -6.46 -8.54
N GLN A 159 0.88 -5.44 -7.89
CA GLN A 159 2.29 -5.36 -7.53
C GLN A 159 2.45 -5.21 -6.03
N PHE A 160 3.23 -6.09 -5.41
CA PHE A 160 3.57 -6.01 -3.99
C PHE A 160 5.08 -5.86 -3.83
N GLY A 161 5.49 -4.95 -2.95
CA GLY A 161 6.90 -4.71 -2.69
C GLY A 161 7.15 -3.79 -1.52
N LYS A 162 8.37 -3.26 -1.46
CA LYS A 162 8.81 -2.32 -0.41
C LYS A 162 8.75 -0.89 -0.93
N ILE A 163 8.43 0.05 -0.06
CA ILE A 163 8.50 1.48 -0.39
C ILE A 163 9.99 1.87 -0.48
N ALA A 164 10.40 2.41 -1.62
CA ALA A 164 11.80 2.73 -1.86
C ALA A 164 12.32 3.75 -0.84
N GLY A 165 13.53 3.54 -0.30
CA GLY A 165 14.19 4.49 0.60
C GLY A 165 13.58 4.60 2.00
N LEU A 166 12.65 3.71 2.38
CA LEU A 166 12.17 3.55 3.75
C LEU A 166 12.82 2.31 4.40
N SER A 167 12.94 2.32 5.73
CA SER A 167 13.47 1.19 6.49
C SER A 167 12.52 0.00 6.44
N ASP A 168 13.05 -1.17 6.11
CA ASP A 168 12.33 -2.43 6.12
C ASP A 168 13.28 -3.53 6.60
N GLU A 169 12.96 -4.11 7.76
CA GLU A 169 13.78 -5.07 8.50
C GLU A 169 13.16 -6.47 8.40
N ASN A 170 12.42 -6.77 7.32
CA ASN A 170 11.73 -8.05 7.11
C ASN A 170 10.58 -8.32 8.11
N GLY A 171 10.01 -7.27 8.70
CA GLY A 171 8.71 -7.33 9.38
C GLY A 171 7.56 -7.54 8.40
N THR A 172 6.32 -7.61 8.89
CA THR A 172 5.13 -7.54 8.03
C THR A 172 3.94 -6.83 8.67
N PHE A 173 3.01 -6.39 7.83
CA PHE A 173 1.74 -5.83 8.27
C PHE A 173 0.72 -6.95 8.55
N PHE A 174 0.21 -7.00 9.78
CA PHE A 174 -0.85 -7.92 10.19
C PHE A 174 -2.17 -7.17 10.41
N PHE A 175 -3.27 -7.75 9.92
CA PHE A 175 -4.62 -7.33 10.28
C PHE A 175 -5.13 -8.23 11.40
N ILE A 176 -5.51 -7.60 12.51
CA ILE A 176 -5.97 -8.30 13.71
C ILE A 176 -7.44 -7.94 13.93
N LEU A 177 -8.27 -8.96 14.11
CA LEU A 177 -9.69 -8.77 14.40
C LEU A 177 -9.83 -8.06 15.75
N LYS A 178 -10.51 -6.91 15.76
CA LYS A 178 -10.87 -6.23 17.00
C LYS A 178 -11.89 -7.10 17.73
N ARG A 179 -11.52 -7.57 18.92
CA ARG A 179 -12.45 -8.25 19.83
C ARG A 179 -13.31 -7.24 20.57
#